data_AF-A0A227J653-F1
#
_entry.id   AF-A0A227J653-F1
#
_cell.length_a   1.000
_cell.length_b   1.000
_cell.length_c   1.000
_cell.angle_alpha   90.00
_cell.angle_beta   90.00
_cell.angle_gamma   90.00
#
_symmetry.space_group_name_H-M   'P 1'
#
loop_
_entity.id
_entity.type
_entity.pdbx_description
1 polymer ?
#
loop_
_entity_poly.entity_id
_entity_poly.type
_entity_poly.pdbx_seq_one_letter_code
_entity_poly.pdbx_strand_id
1 'polypeptide(L)'
;IGTGGVTGVYYPTGGAICRLVNKSRAEHGIRCSVESTGGSIYNINTIRAGELDLGIAQSDWQYHAYNGTSQFAENGPFKELRAVFSVHPEPFTVVARQDSNIKTFDDLKGK
;
A
#
# COMPACT_ATOMS: atom_id res chain seq x y z
N ILE A 1 -7.38 5.08 -7.14
CA ILE A 1 -6.13 4.45 -6.62
C ILE A 1 -6.19 4.47 -5.09
N GLY A 2 -6.24 3.30 -4.45
CA GLY A 2 -6.07 3.19 -3.00
C GLY A 2 -4.65 3.53 -2.58
N THR A 3 -4.49 4.36 -1.55
CA THR A 3 -3.18 4.85 -1.11
C THR A 3 -2.87 4.44 0.33
N GLY A 4 -2.87 5.38 1.26
CA GLY A 4 -2.68 5.19 2.69
C GLY A 4 -3.18 6.42 3.43
N GLY A 5 -2.74 6.61 4.67
CA GLY A 5 -3.02 7.83 5.43
C GLY A 5 -2.50 9.08 4.72
N VAL A 6 -3.22 10.19 4.84
CA VAL A 6 -2.89 11.46 4.17
C VAL A 6 -1.53 12.05 4.55
N THR A 7 -0.98 11.66 5.71
CA THR A 7 0.34 12.04 6.20
C THR A 7 1.46 11.09 5.77
N GLY A 8 1.11 9.95 5.16
CA GLY A 8 2.07 8.98 4.64
C GLY A 8 2.55 9.31 3.24
N VAL A 9 3.46 8.49 2.70
CA VAL A 9 4.07 8.70 1.37
C VAL A 9 3.12 8.28 0.24
N TYR A 10 2.25 7.30 0.46
CA TYR A 10 1.38 6.76 -0.60
C TYR A 10 0.37 7.78 -1.13
N TYR A 11 -0.17 8.62 -0.26
CA TYR A 11 -1.17 9.60 -0.65
C TYR A 11 -0.64 10.63 -1.67
N PRO A 12 0.48 11.33 -1.42
CA PRO A 12 1.08 12.22 -2.42
C PRO A 12 1.60 11.47 -3.65
N THR A 13 2.12 10.23 -3.51
CA THR A 13 2.53 9.40 -4.65
C THR A 13 1.36 9.11 -5.60
N GLY A 14 0.24 8.61 -5.08
CA GLY A 14 -0.96 8.37 -5.87
C GLY A 14 -1.49 9.67 -6.49
N GLY A 15 -1.42 10.78 -5.75
CA GLY A 15 -1.85 12.08 -6.25
C GLY A 15 -1.01 12.56 -7.44
N ALA A 16 0.30 12.32 -7.41
CA ALA A 16 1.19 12.61 -8.53
C ALA A 16 0.86 11.75 -9.76
N ILE A 17 0.65 10.45 -9.57
CA ILE A 17 0.24 9.52 -10.65
C ILE A 17 -1.08 9.99 -11.27
N CYS A 18 -2.11 10.24 -10.46
CA CYS A 18 -3.40 10.69 -10.98
C CYS A 18 -3.33 12.05 -11.68
N ARG A 19 -2.46 12.96 -11.22
CA ARG A 19 -2.24 14.24 -11.90
C ARG A 19 -1.71 14.03 -13.32
N LEU A 20 -0.75 13.11 -13.50
CA LEU A 20 -0.19 12.78 -14.80
C LEU A 20 -1.23 12.11 -15.71
N VAL A 21 -1.96 11.10 -15.21
CA VAL A 21 -3.04 10.43 -15.96
C VAL A 21 -4.13 11.42 -16.38
N ASN A 22 -4.55 12.30 -15.46
CA ASN A 22 -5.59 13.27 -15.77
C ASN A 22 -5.14 14.33 -16.79
N LYS A 23 -3.83 14.58 -16.96
CA LYS A 23 -3.32 15.54 -17.94
C LYS A 23 -3.62 15.11 -19.38
N SER A 24 -3.58 13.81 -19.67
CA SER A 24 -3.91 13.21 -20.97
C SER A 24 -5.34 12.68 -21.05
N ARG A 25 -6.22 12.99 -20.08
CA ARG A 25 -7.59 12.46 -20.01
C ARG A 25 -8.40 12.64 -21.30
N ALA A 26 -8.18 13.73 -22.03
CA ALA A 26 -8.86 13.96 -23.30
C ALA A 26 -8.54 12.91 -24.38
N GLU A 27 -7.38 12.25 -24.28
CA GLU A 27 -6.91 11.25 -25.25
C GLU A 27 -7.44 9.85 -24.94
N HIS A 28 -7.55 9.48 -23.66
CA HIS A 28 -7.90 8.11 -23.23
C HIS A 28 -9.20 8.00 -22.41
N GLY A 29 -9.85 9.12 -22.04
CA GLY A 29 -11.12 9.15 -21.31
C GLY A 29 -11.03 8.81 -19.80
N ILE A 30 -9.96 8.15 -19.36
CA ILE A 30 -9.77 7.72 -17.96
C ILE A 30 -9.67 8.92 -17.00
N ARG A 31 -10.50 8.92 -15.95
CA ARG A 31 -10.40 9.82 -14.81
C ARG A 31 -9.73 9.09 -13.64
N CYS A 32 -8.68 9.68 -13.09
CA CYS A 32 -7.97 9.14 -11.93
C CYS A 32 -8.27 9.95 -10.67
N SER A 33 -8.62 9.26 -9.58
CA SER A 33 -8.69 9.82 -8.22
C SER A 33 -7.89 8.95 -7.24
N VAL A 34 -7.53 9.54 -6.11
CA VAL A 34 -6.91 8.83 -4.99
C VAL A 34 -7.89 8.70 -3.84
N GLU A 35 -7.78 7.59 -3.12
CA GLU A 35 -8.50 7.35 -1.89
C GLU A 35 -7.50 7.18 -0.75
N SER A 36 -7.73 7.87 0.37
CA SER A 36 -6.98 7.63 1.60
C SER A 36 -7.52 6.35 2.26
N THR A 37 -6.63 5.45 2.63
CA THR A 37 -7.00 4.11 3.12
C THR A 37 -6.14 3.68 4.30
N GLY A 38 -6.45 2.50 4.85
CA GLY A 38 -5.62 1.83 5.86
C GLY A 38 -4.31 1.22 5.33
N GLY A 39 -4.00 1.35 4.03
CA GLY A 39 -2.77 0.82 3.43
C GLY A 39 -2.93 -0.50 2.68
N SER A 40 -1.83 -1.24 2.53
CA SER A 40 -1.67 -2.37 1.60
C SER A 40 -2.79 -3.42 1.67
N ILE A 41 -3.11 -3.94 2.86
CA ILE A 41 -4.13 -5.00 3.03
C ILE A 41 -5.50 -4.52 2.58
N TYR A 42 -5.90 -3.32 3.01
CA TYR A 42 -7.18 -2.71 2.61
C TYR A 42 -7.24 -2.53 1.10
N ASN A 43 -6.19 -1.94 0.51
CA ASN A 43 -6.12 -1.68 -0.93
C ASN A 43 -6.28 -2.98 -1.74
N ILE A 44 -5.55 -4.03 -1.36
CA ILE A 44 -5.60 -5.33 -2.05
C ILE A 44 -6.99 -5.97 -1.93
N ASN A 45 -7.59 -5.97 -0.74
CA ASN A 45 -8.92 -6.55 -0.55
C ASN A 45 -10.00 -5.80 -1.33
N THR A 46 -9.91 -4.48 -1.38
CA THR A 46 -10.86 -3.63 -2.12
C THR A 46 -10.69 -3.80 -3.64
N ILE A 47 -9.47 -4.03 -4.12
CA ILE A 47 -9.22 -4.45 -5.52
C ILE A 47 -9.83 -5.83 -5.78
N ARG A 48 -9.64 -6.77 -4.86
CA ARG A 48 -10.22 -8.12 -4.97
C ARG A 48 -11.75 -8.10 -5.00
N ALA A 49 -12.37 -7.17 -4.29
CA ALA A 49 -13.81 -6.93 -4.28
C ALA A 49 -14.33 -6.21 -5.53
N GLY A 50 -13.45 -5.68 -6.39
CA GLY A 50 -13.81 -4.92 -7.59
C GLY A 50 -14.21 -3.47 -7.32
N GLU A 51 -13.92 -2.96 -6.12
CA GLU A 51 -14.26 -1.58 -5.70
C GLU A 51 -13.14 -0.58 -5.98
N LEU A 52 -11.89 -1.04 -6.09
CA LEU A 52 -10.74 -0.25 -6.53
C LEU A 52 -10.08 -0.88 -7.76
N ASP A 53 -9.76 -0.08 -8.76
CA ASP A 53 -9.02 -0.56 -9.94
C ASP A 53 -7.51 -0.75 -9.67
N LEU A 54 -6.96 0.07 -8.77
CA LEU A 54 -5.53 0.17 -8.49
C LEU A 54 -5.31 0.52 -7.02
N GLY A 55 -4.16 0.09 -6.48
CA GLY A 55 -3.73 0.45 -5.14
C GLY A 55 -2.22 0.36 -4.98
N ILE A 56 -1.67 1.18 -4.11
CA ILE A 56 -0.26 1.10 -3.70
C ILE A 56 -0.17 0.07 -2.57
N ALA A 57 0.78 -0.85 -2.69
CA ALA A 57 1.01 -1.87 -1.68
C ALA A 57 2.51 -2.17 -1.56
N GLN A 58 2.91 -2.57 -0.36
CA GLN A 58 4.24 -3.12 -0.10
C GLN A 58 4.36 -4.52 -0.71
N SER A 59 5.58 -4.90 -1.09
CA SER A 59 5.87 -6.15 -1.82
C SER A 59 5.61 -7.41 -0.99
N ASP A 60 5.77 -7.35 0.31
CA ASP A 60 5.44 -8.42 1.26
C ASP A 60 3.93 -8.70 1.29
N TRP A 61 3.10 -7.67 1.40
CA TRP A 61 1.64 -7.83 1.38
C TRP A 61 1.12 -8.25 0.00
N GLN A 62 1.73 -7.77 -1.08
CA GLN A 62 1.46 -8.27 -2.43
C GLN A 62 1.77 -9.78 -2.53
N TYR A 63 2.93 -10.22 -2.00
CA TYR A 63 3.30 -11.63 -1.99
C TYR A 63 2.30 -12.49 -1.21
N HIS A 64 1.92 -12.05 -0.01
CA HIS A 64 0.95 -12.77 0.82
C HIS A 64 -0.41 -12.89 0.14
N ALA A 65 -0.90 -11.81 -0.48
CA ALA A 65 -2.16 -11.83 -1.21
C ALA A 65 -2.13 -12.75 -2.43
N TYR A 66 -1.09 -12.66 -3.24
CA TYR A 66 -0.95 -13.48 -4.44
C TYR A 66 -0.86 -14.98 -4.11
N ASN A 67 -0.27 -15.33 -2.96
CA ASN A 67 -0.11 -16.72 -2.53
C ASN A 67 -1.17 -17.19 -1.54
N GLY A 68 -2.06 -16.31 -1.06
CA GLY A 68 -3.11 -16.67 -0.10
C GLY A 68 -2.54 -17.12 1.24
N THR A 69 -1.58 -16.36 1.79
CA THR A 69 -0.93 -16.67 3.07
C THR A 69 -1.10 -15.52 4.06
N SER A 70 -0.73 -15.74 5.33
CA SER A 70 -0.87 -14.73 6.40
C SER A 70 -2.32 -14.22 6.49
N GLN A 71 -2.52 -12.91 6.51
CA GLN A 71 -3.82 -12.23 6.58
C GLN A 71 -4.77 -12.57 5.41
N PHE A 72 -4.28 -13.22 4.34
CA PHE A 72 -5.09 -13.63 3.19
C PHE A 72 -5.39 -15.14 3.15
N ALA A 73 -5.04 -15.89 4.20
CA ALA A 73 -5.22 -17.34 4.24
C ALA A 73 -6.68 -17.77 4.05
N GLU A 74 -7.62 -17.07 4.71
CA GLU A 74 -9.05 -17.38 4.61
C GLU A 74 -9.63 -17.03 3.23
N ASN A 75 -9.13 -15.98 2.59
CA ASN A 75 -9.57 -15.62 1.24
C ASN A 75 -8.92 -16.51 0.16
N GLY A 76 -7.81 -17.17 0.47
CA GLY A 76 -7.01 -17.93 -0.49
C GLY A 76 -6.27 -17.05 -1.52
N PRO A 77 -5.50 -17.68 -2.43
CA PRO A 77 -4.62 -16.97 -3.36
C PRO A 77 -5.37 -16.04 -4.33
N PHE A 78 -4.93 -14.79 -4.46
CA PHE A 78 -5.45 -13.85 -5.46
C PHE A 78 -4.56 -13.83 -6.71
N LYS A 79 -4.69 -14.87 -7.56
CA LYS A 79 -3.82 -15.06 -8.74
C LYS A 79 -4.02 -14.05 -9.87
N GLU A 80 -5.11 -13.29 -9.86
CA GLU A 80 -5.34 -12.22 -10.84
C GLU A 80 -4.70 -10.87 -10.44
N LEU A 81 -4.13 -10.76 -9.24
CA LEU A 81 -3.38 -9.57 -8.86
C LEU A 81 -2.18 -9.37 -9.80
N ARG A 82 -1.99 -8.14 -10.29
CA ARG A 82 -0.86 -7.76 -11.16
C ARG A 82 -0.13 -6.55 -10.57
N ALA A 83 1.20 -6.57 -10.69
CA ALA A 83 2.03 -5.42 -10.40
C ALA A 83 2.19 -4.58 -11.67
N VAL A 84 2.06 -3.25 -11.54
CA VAL A 84 2.22 -2.33 -12.67
C VAL A 84 3.68 -1.84 -12.76
N PHE A 85 4.22 -1.35 -11.65
CA PHE A 85 5.64 -0.95 -11.52
C PHE A 85 6.02 -0.80 -10.04
N SER A 86 7.33 -0.79 -9.76
CA SER A 86 7.88 -0.50 -8.43
C SER A 86 8.06 1.01 -8.21
N VAL A 87 7.71 1.52 -7.04
CA VAL A 87 7.81 2.97 -6.73
C VAL A 87 9.15 3.32 -6.07
N HIS A 88 9.35 2.89 -4.82
CA HIS A 88 10.55 3.15 -4.04
C HIS A 88 10.72 2.06 -2.96
N PRO A 89 11.93 1.86 -2.40
CA PRO A 89 12.13 0.97 -1.26
C PRO A 89 11.54 1.54 0.03
N GLU A 90 11.03 0.66 0.88
CA GLU A 90 10.52 1.01 2.21
C GLU A 90 11.33 0.27 3.28
N PRO A 91 12.36 0.90 3.87
CA PRO A 91 13.15 0.28 4.91
C PRO A 91 12.33 0.18 6.20
N PHE A 92 12.31 -1.01 6.78
CA PHE A 92 11.82 -1.20 8.14
C PHE A 92 12.71 -0.39 9.10
N THR A 93 12.13 0.66 9.68
CA THR A 93 12.86 1.63 10.50
C THR A 93 12.23 1.67 11.88
N VAL A 94 13.01 1.30 12.90
CA VAL A 94 12.57 1.40 14.30
C VAL A 94 13.09 2.70 14.87
N VAL A 95 12.18 3.51 15.43
CA VAL A 95 12.50 4.74 16.13
C VAL A 95 12.06 4.59 17.58
N ALA A 96 12.98 4.80 18.50
CA ALA A 96 12.70 4.87 19.93
C ALA A 96 13.04 6.27 20.46
N ARG A 97 12.29 6.73 21.46
CA ARG A 97 12.60 8.00 22.12
C ARG A 97 13.94 7.89 22.83
N GLN A 98 14.70 8.99 22.87
CA GLN A 98 16.00 9.01 23.55
C GLN A 98 15.89 8.65 25.05
N ASP A 99 14.77 8.97 25.68
CA ASP A 99 14.51 8.74 27.11
C ASP A 99 13.73 7.45 27.42
N SER A 100 13.49 6.58 26.43
CA SER A 100 12.76 5.32 26.65
C SER A 100 13.62 4.14 27.11
N ASN A 101 14.93 4.34 27.29
CA ASN A 101 15.92 3.30 27.63
C ASN A 101 15.92 2.10 26.65
N ILE A 102 15.49 2.29 25.40
CA ILE A 102 15.52 1.25 24.35
C ILE A 102 16.81 1.41 23.56
N LYS A 103 17.68 0.38 23.59
CA LYS A 103 18.95 0.36 22.84
C LYS A 103 19.04 -0.82 21.88
N THR A 104 18.30 -1.87 22.16
CA THR A 104 18.24 -3.12 21.40
C THR A 104 16.78 -3.48 21.11
N PHE A 105 16.56 -4.44 20.21
CA PHE A 105 15.21 -4.93 19.91
C PHE A 105 14.54 -5.58 21.12
N ASP A 106 15.30 -6.26 21.99
CA ASP A 106 14.74 -6.92 23.17
C ASP A 106 14.14 -5.92 24.17
N ASP A 107 14.67 -4.69 24.20
CA ASP A 107 14.17 -3.61 25.06
C ASP A 107 12.76 -3.13 24.67
N LEU A 108 12.29 -3.46 23.46
CA LEU A 108 10.92 -3.18 23.00
C LEU A 108 9.88 -4.06 23.69
N LYS A 109 10.27 -5.19 24.28
CA LYS A 109 9.34 -6.11 24.92
C LYS A 109 8.67 -5.43 26.13
N GLY A 110 7.34 -5.41 26.13
CA GLY A 110 6.55 -4.81 27.21
C GLY A 110 6.50 -3.27 27.17
N LYS A 111 6.76 -2.68 26.00
CA LYS A 111 6.49 -1.27 25.70
C LYS A 111 5.24 -1.13 24.85
#